data_AF-A0AAN9A9P9-F1
#
_entry.id   AF-A0AAN9A9P9-F1
#
_cell.length_a   1.000
_cell.length_b   1.000
_cell.length_c   1.000
_cell.angle_alpha   90.00
_cell.angle_beta   90.00
_cell.angle_gamma   90.00
#
_symmetry.space_group_name_H-M   'P 1'
#
loop_
_entity.id
_entity.type
_entity.pdbx_description
1 polymer ?
#
loop_
_entity_poly.entity_id
_entity_poly.type
_entity_poly.pdbx_seq_one_letter_code
_entity_poly.pdbx_strand_id
1 'polypeptide(L)'
;MLTSLLQRNVCLMHKFWAVYNKRGLEVAMQKVIRHLQLLKELPSVNGCKMLEKTGFCGRICHSNYSTSSTSLDYKKYKSKKGLYGLQTPFRHHFDVDNTEIVGLFAALLTDLRTIDKTQMNELLLLLKEKEYKWPDIRRDKEILLIKPHEIRQRLELLDEFSIFHPRLHDVMHIRIYLQSKISILRQFNVYSKDFDVLEHLLYRIEKMELSEEALQMIRKQFEDTDQFSLAEIYLYILLHYFAKRFNVDTCDARLLLEGHHLPTWKPLRAYIEICDRIIDTLELRLQDILKYPKILNIHPENVLKIIAKHLDIGGMPTLDLIKTYPQLLLIPENRLTKWILLLENYKVKKFEVTRNTIKLFKGDSFKIAEERLQIIQRIPEYEIIQISKKFFEFLLDAHAMKELMEAAHAGTVISTLGPVLVSSNQHPRVLTQDMKIYAARKLGLDENKGENLLLFNEVRTSFGLGNLHLVLNLLLDFGFTKQQILNGIQIIGFEHSILKVALEELPQMVEAQPFDEWMANPYVIHLLAYFIKRNSSHHW
;
A
#
# COMPACT_ATOMS: atom_id res chain seq x y z
N MET A 1 48.19 -8.95 -9.77
CA MET A 1 46.96 -9.49 -9.14
C MET A 1 46.01 -8.38 -8.69
N LEU A 2 46.49 -7.28 -8.07
CA LEU A 2 45.67 -6.08 -7.78
C LEU A 2 45.21 -5.31 -9.05
N THR A 3 46.04 -5.25 -10.08
CA THR A 3 45.73 -4.60 -11.36
C THR A 3 44.66 -5.35 -12.18
N SER A 4 44.58 -6.68 -12.08
CA SER A 4 43.53 -7.47 -12.75
C SER A 4 42.16 -7.40 -12.05
N LEU A 5 42.15 -7.07 -10.75
CA LEU A 5 40.93 -6.81 -9.97
C LEU A 5 40.36 -5.41 -10.28
N LEU A 6 41.22 -4.40 -10.39
CA LEU A 6 40.84 -3.05 -10.85
C LEU A 6 40.33 -3.06 -12.30
N GLN A 7 40.99 -3.78 -13.22
CA GLN A 7 40.51 -3.90 -14.60
C GLN A 7 39.19 -4.66 -14.73
N ARG A 8 38.93 -5.69 -13.90
CA ARG A 8 37.63 -6.37 -13.86
C ARG A 8 36.51 -5.46 -13.35
N ASN A 9 36.78 -4.62 -12.34
CA ASN A 9 35.81 -3.67 -11.81
C ASN A 9 35.49 -2.53 -12.81
N VAL A 10 36.49 -2.01 -13.52
CA VAL A 10 36.30 -1.01 -14.59
C VAL A 10 35.55 -1.59 -15.80
N CYS A 11 35.83 -2.84 -16.17
CA CYS A 11 35.14 -3.50 -17.28
C CYS A 11 33.69 -3.90 -16.96
N LEU A 12 33.35 -4.11 -15.67
CA LEU A 12 31.99 -4.35 -15.19
C LEU A 12 31.17 -3.05 -15.06
N MET A 13 31.81 -1.93 -14.69
CA MET A 13 31.23 -0.58 -14.77
C MET A 13 30.88 -0.20 -16.22
N HIS A 14 31.66 -0.63 -17.21
CA HIS A 14 31.29 -0.46 -18.62
C HIS A 14 30.07 -1.30 -19.04
N LYS A 15 29.83 -2.46 -18.41
CA LYS A 15 28.62 -3.28 -18.64
C LYS A 15 27.37 -2.67 -17.99
N PHE A 16 27.52 -1.99 -16.84
CA PHE A 16 26.48 -1.14 -16.24
C PHE A 16 25.98 -0.09 -17.24
N TRP A 17 26.86 0.42 -18.09
CA TRP A 17 26.57 1.43 -19.11
C TRP A 17 25.80 0.90 -20.33
N ALA A 18 26.00 -0.38 -20.71
CA ALA A 18 25.31 -0.98 -21.87
C ALA A 18 23.81 -1.23 -21.62
N VAL A 19 23.40 -1.38 -20.36
CA VAL A 19 21.99 -1.57 -19.96
C VAL A 19 21.24 -0.22 -19.93
N TYR A 20 21.96 0.89 -19.74
CA TYR A 20 21.45 2.27 -19.80
C TYR A 20 21.61 2.90 -21.20
N ASN A 21 21.02 2.24 -22.19
CA ASN A 21 20.47 2.80 -23.44
C ASN A 21 21.16 4.06 -24.05
N LYS A 22 22.09 3.81 -24.99
CA LYS A 22 22.87 4.81 -25.76
C LYS A 22 22.00 5.85 -26.50
N ARG A 23 20.77 5.50 -26.90
CA ARG A 23 19.83 6.41 -27.60
C ARG A 23 18.99 7.30 -26.67
N GLY A 24 18.76 6.88 -25.43
CA GLY A 24 18.02 7.68 -24.44
C GLY A 24 18.89 8.79 -23.84
N LEU A 25 20.18 8.48 -23.63
CA LEU A 25 21.16 9.42 -23.08
C LEU A 25 21.49 10.56 -24.05
N GLU A 26 21.61 10.30 -25.36
CA GLU A 26 21.83 11.36 -26.36
C GLU A 26 20.64 12.32 -26.47
N VAL A 27 19.40 11.81 -26.46
CA VAL A 27 18.20 12.66 -26.51
C VAL A 27 18.01 13.42 -25.18
N ALA A 28 18.33 12.79 -24.05
CA ALA A 28 18.33 13.46 -22.75
C ALA A 28 19.44 14.52 -22.67
N MET A 29 20.66 14.23 -23.12
CA MET A 29 21.75 15.20 -23.17
C MET A 29 21.49 16.34 -24.16
N GLN A 30 20.87 16.09 -25.32
CA GLN A 30 20.44 17.15 -26.23
C GLN A 30 19.33 18.01 -25.63
N LYS A 31 18.41 17.42 -24.85
CA LYS A 31 17.43 18.18 -24.06
C LYS A 31 18.11 18.99 -22.97
N VAL A 32 19.08 18.43 -22.25
CA VAL A 32 19.87 19.09 -21.20
C VAL A 32 20.69 20.24 -21.79
N ILE A 33 21.36 20.06 -22.93
CA ILE A 33 22.09 21.11 -23.64
C ILE A 33 21.14 22.22 -24.11
N ARG A 34 19.98 21.89 -24.71
CA ARG A 34 18.96 22.89 -25.04
C ARG A 34 18.40 23.62 -23.81
N HIS A 35 18.20 22.91 -22.71
CA HIS A 35 17.64 23.49 -21.47
C HIS A 35 18.65 24.40 -20.79
N LEU A 36 19.92 24.01 -20.74
CA LEU A 36 20.98 24.82 -20.17
C LEU A 36 21.38 25.99 -21.08
N GLN A 37 21.12 25.91 -22.39
CA GLN A 37 21.17 27.04 -23.32
C GLN A 37 20.02 28.05 -23.09
N LEU A 38 18.79 27.57 -22.83
CA LEU A 38 17.65 28.43 -22.46
C LEU A 38 17.88 29.19 -21.15
N LEU A 39 18.71 28.65 -20.24
CA LEU A 39 19.13 29.35 -19.02
C LEU A 39 20.09 30.52 -19.28
N LYS A 40 20.80 30.51 -20.41
CA LYS A 40 21.71 31.59 -20.83
C LYS A 40 20.98 32.76 -21.52
N GLU A 41 19.78 32.53 -22.07
CA GLU A 41 19.02 33.52 -22.84
C GLU A 41 18.02 34.34 -22.01
N LEU A 42 17.96 34.12 -20.69
CA LEU A 42 17.17 34.97 -19.79
C LEU A 42 17.97 36.24 -19.44
N PRO A 43 17.50 37.46 -19.77
CA PRO A 43 18.24 38.66 -19.47
C PRO A 43 18.39 38.85 -17.96
N SER A 44 19.62 39.11 -17.51
CA SER A 44 19.93 39.54 -16.15
C SER A 44 19.13 40.80 -15.83
N VAL A 45 18.36 40.77 -14.75
CA VAL A 45 17.64 41.94 -14.24
C VAL A 45 18.66 42.95 -13.73
N ASN A 46 19.03 43.90 -14.58
CA ASN A 46 19.55 45.20 -14.19
C ASN A 46 19.11 46.23 -15.22
N GLY A 47 18.17 47.08 -14.81
CA GLY A 47 17.79 48.32 -15.49
C GLY A 47 16.55 48.22 -16.37
N CYS A 48 15.41 48.71 -15.86
CA CYS A 48 14.46 49.45 -16.70
C CYS A 48 13.50 50.29 -15.85
N LYS A 49 13.77 51.59 -15.79
CA LYS A 49 12.78 52.66 -15.65
C LYS A 49 12.44 53.18 -17.06
N MET A 50 11.21 53.68 -17.22
CA MET A 50 10.55 54.29 -18.42
C MET A 50 9.64 53.30 -19.18
N LEU A 51 8.32 53.31 -18.95
CA LEU A 51 7.27 54.21 -19.47
C LEU A 51 6.94 54.01 -20.97
N GLU A 52 5.73 53.46 -21.16
CA GLU A 52 4.65 53.94 -22.05
C GLU A 52 4.79 53.97 -23.60
N LYS A 53 3.64 53.64 -24.21
CA LYS A 53 3.18 53.86 -25.60
C LYS A 53 3.75 52.91 -26.66
N THR A 54 2.90 51.99 -27.12
CA THR A 54 2.10 52.17 -28.35
C THR A 54 1.24 50.93 -28.59
N GLY A 55 -0.06 51.13 -28.73
CA GLY A 55 -0.96 50.13 -29.29
C GLY A 55 -0.93 50.20 -30.81
N PHE A 56 -1.16 49.07 -31.47
CA PHE A 56 -1.74 49.05 -32.82
C PHE A 56 -2.58 47.80 -33.03
N CYS A 57 -3.74 48.04 -33.64
CA CYS A 57 -4.85 47.15 -33.91
C CYS A 57 -4.87 46.81 -35.41
N GLY A 58 -5.37 45.63 -35.77
CA GLY A 58 -5.84 45.26 -37.11
C GLY A 58 -6.15 43.76 -37.18
N ARG A 59 -7.42 43.29 -37.10
CA ARG A 59 -8.46 43.21 -38.17
C ARG A 59 -8.05 42.23 -39.29
N ILE A 60 -8.85 41.33 -39.86
CA ILE A 60 -10.30 41.06 -39.93
C ILE A 60 -10.45 39.66 -40.56
N CYS A 61 -11.51 38.90 -40.23
CA CYS A 61 -12.40 38.26 -41.22
C CYS A 61 -13.67 37.71 -40.54
N HIS A 62 -14.79 38.38 -40.82
CA HIS A 62 -16.16 37.97 -40.54
C HIS A 62 -16.68 36.99 -41.59
N SER A 63 -17.61 36.09 -41.20
CA SER A 63 -18.88 35.95 -41.92
C SER A 63 -19.95 35.28 -41.04
N ASN A 64 -21.11 35.92 -41.00
CA ASN A 64 -22.35 35.57 -40.28
C ASN A 64 -23.08 34.36 -40.91
N TYR A 65 -23.90 33.61 -40.14
CA TYR A 65 -25.37 33.72 -40.16
C TYR A 65 -26.10 32.69 -39.27
N SER A 66 -27.17 33.21 -38.66
CA SER A 66 -28.46 32.58 -38.32
C SER A 66 -28.62 31.67 -37.11
N THR A 67 -29.60 32.11 -36.32
CA THR A 67 -30.31 31.54 -35.18
C THR A 67 -31.13 30.30 -35.51
N SER A 68 -31.13 29.30 -34.63
CA SER A 68 -32.36 28.58 -34.26
C SER A 68 -32.23 27.98 -32.86
N SER A 69 -33.22 28.31 -32.04
CA SER A 69 -33.46 27.77 -30.72
C SER A 69 -34.11 26.39 -30.83
N THR A 70 -33.48 25.37 -30.26
CA THR A 70 -34.19 24.20 -29.74
C THR A 70 -33.53 23.73 -28.44
N SER A 71 -34.38 23.63 -27.42
CA SER A 71 -34.15 23.06 -26.10
C SER A 71 -33.56 21.65 -26.16
N LEU A 72 -32.50 21.41 -25.39
CA LEU A 72 -32.10 20.08 -24.94
C LEU A 72 -31.41 20.19 -23.56
N ASP A 73 -32.23 20.00 -22.54
CA ASP A 73 -31.99 19.17 -21.35
C ASP A 73 -30.61 19.21 -20.66
N TYR A 74 -30.60 19.91 -19.52
CA TYR A 74 -30.36 19.32 -18.20
C TYR A 74 -29.29 18.23 -18.02
N LYS A 75 -28.07 18.39 -18.55
CA LYS A 75 -26.87 17.64 -18.07
C LYS A 75 -25.60 18.48 -18.06
N LYS A 76 -25.51 19.51 -17.21
CA LYS A 76 -24.23 20.19 -16.92
C LYS A 76 -24.20 20.94 -15.57
N TYR A 77 -24.55 20.27 -14.47
CA TYR A 77 -24.42 20.83 -13.12
C TYR A 77 -23.69 19.91 -12.11
N LYS A 78 -22.69 19.14 -12.56
CA LYS A 78 -21.79 18.38 -11.67
C LYS A 78 -20.30 18.78 -11.71
N SER A 79 -19.88 19.79 -12.49
CA SER A 79 -18.44 20.16 -12.60
C SER A 79 -17.99 21.40 -11.83
N LYS A 80 -18.89 22.19 -11.22
CA LYS A 80 -18.49 23.43 -10.52
C LYS A 80 -17.96 23.21 -9.09
N LYS A 81 -18.39 22.18 -8.35
CA LYS A 81 -17.97 21.99 -6.94
C LYS A 81 -16.47 21.65 -6.75
N GLY A 82 -15.82 21.02 -7.72
CA GLY A 82 -14.39 20.69 -7.63
C GLY A 82 -13.46 21.89 -7.84
N LEU A 83 -13.84 22.84 -8.71
CA LEU A 83 -13.01 24.00 -9.05
C LEU A 83 -12.97 25.07 -7.96
N TYR A 84 -14.08 25.30 -7.24
CA TYR A 84 -14.12 26.23 -6.11
C TYR A 84 -13.28 25.75 -4.91
N GLY A 85 -13.06 24.44 -4.78
CA GLY A 85 -12.30 23.86 -3.66
C GLY A 85 -10.79 24.16 -3.70
N LEU A 86 -10.23 24.33 -4.90
CA LEU A 86 -8.79 24.61 -5.11
C LEU A 86 -8.47 26.12 -5.10
N GLN A 87 -9.45 26.98 -5.38
CA GLN A 87 -9.25 28.45 -5.36
C GLN A 87 -8.96 29.00 -3.96
N THR A 88 -9.53 28.39 -2.92
CA THR A 88 -9.31 28.79 -1.51
C THR A 88 -7.86 28.60 -1.05
N PRO A 89 -7.24 27.42 -1.25
CA PRO A 89 -5.82 27.19 -0.97
C PRO A 89 -4.87 28.22 -1.59
N PHE A 90 -4.99 28.47 -2.91
CA PHE A 90 -4.10 29.40 -3.61
C PHE A 90 -4.24 30.84 -3.16
N ARG A 91 -5.47 31.30 -2.87
CA ARG A 91 -5.70 32.63 -2.29
C ARG A 91 -5.11 32.75 -0.90
N HIS A 92 -5.32 31.75 -0.05
CA HIS A 92 -4.85 31.77 1.34
C HIS A 92 -3.32 31.83 1.43
N HIS A 93 -2.61 31.13 0.54
CA HIS A 93 -1.15 31.04 0.61
C HIS A 93 -0.43 32.10 -0.23
N PHE A 94 -0.94 32.49 -1.40
CA PHE A 94 -0.18 33.31 -2.38
C PHE A 94 -0.82 34.64 -2.77
N ASP A 95 -1.88 35.07 -2.08
CA ASP A 95 -2.53 36.37 -2.24
C ASP A 95 -2.81 36.73 -3.72
N VAL A 96 -3.35 35.74 -4.46
CA VAL A 96 -3.65 35.90 -5.88
C VAL A 96 -4.98 36.63 -6.01
N ASP A 97 -4.93 37.95 -6.23
CA ASP A 97 -6.09 38.84 -6.32
C ASP A 97 -7.11 38.39 -7.39
N ASN A 98 -6.62 37.81 -8.50
CA ASN A 98 -7.46 37.45 -9.63
C ASN A 98 -7.96 36.00 -9.57
N THR A 99 -9.18 35.81 -9.03
CA THR A 99 -9.89 34.52 -8.95
C THR A 99 -10.04 33.80 -10.28
N GLU A 100 -10.17 34.56 -11.38
CA GLU A 100 -10.38 33.99 -12.71
C GLU A 100 -9.10 33.31 -13.21
N ILE A 101 -7.91 33.86 -12.89
CA ILE A 101 -6.62 33.29 -13.28
C ILE A 101 -6.38 31.95 -12.56
N VAL A 102 -6.67 31.86 -11.26
CA VAL A 102 -6.54 30.61 -10.50
C VAL A 102 -7.59 29.59 -10.94
N GLY A 103 -8.82 30.04 -11.22
CA GLY A 103 -9.88 29.19 -11.75
C GLY A 103 -9.57 28.61 -13.13
N LEU A 104 -9.03 29.42 -14.04
CA LEU A 104 -8.55 29.00 -15.36
C LEU A 104 -7.34 28.06 -15.23
N PHE A 105 -6.39 28.37 -14.33
CA PHE A 105 -5.22 27.53 -14.09
C PHE A 105 -5.61 26.13 -13.58
N ALA A 106 -6.50 26.04 -12.60
CA ALA A 106 -7.02 24.75 -12.10
C ALA A 106 -7.90 24.02 -13.13
N ALA A 107 -8.58 24.75 -14.01
CA ALA A 107 -9.35 24.16 -15.09
C ALA A 107 -8.46 23.53 -16.19
N LEU A 108 -7.29 24.13 -16.46
CA LEU A 108 -6.30 23.66 -17.43
C LEU A 108 -5.47 22.46 -16.94
N LEU A 109 -5.50 22.18 -15.64
CA LEU A 109 -4.82 21.04 -15.03
C LEU A 109 -5.84 20.07 -14.46
N THR A 110 -6.46 19.30 -15.35
CA THR A 110 -7.52 18.33 -15.01
C THR A 110 -7.10 17.34 -13.93
N ASP A 111 -5.81 17.02 -13.87
CA ASP A 111 -5.26 16.05 -12.93
C ASP A 111 -5.26 16.56 -11.48
N LEU A 112 -5.23 17.88 -11.26
CA LEU A 112 -5.36 18.46 -9.92
C LEU A 112 -6.71 18.17 -9.26
N ARG A 113 -7.74 17.83 -10.06
CA ARG A 113 -9.06 17.46 -9.53
C ARG A 113 -9.04 16.16 -8.74
N THR A 114 -8.00 15.35 -8.91
CA THR A 114 -7.83 14.06 -8.22
C THR A 114 -7.05 14.18 -6.92
N ILE A 115 -6.47 15.35 -6.65
CA ILE A 115 -5.63 15.59 -5.48
C ILE A 115 -6.48 16.06 -4.30
N ASP A 116 -6.25 15.46 -3.13
CA ASP A 116 -6.94 15.83 -1.90
C ASP A 116 -6.66 17.30 -1.52
N LYS A 117 -7.68 18.00 -1.02
CA LYS A 117 -7.57 19.43 -0.66
C LYS A 117 -6.55 19.66 0.47
N THR A 118 -6.45 18.73 1.42
CA THR A 118 -5.50 18.80 2.54
C THR A 118 -4.08 18.65 2.02
N GLN A 119 -3.86 17.67 1.14
CA GLN A 119 -2.57 17.49 0.47
C GLN A 119 -2.17 18.75 -0.32
N MET A 120 -3.12 19.36 -1.03
CA MET A 120 -2.86 20.60 -1.77
C MET A 120 -2.50 21.76 -0.84
N ASN A 121 -3.20 21.93 0.29
CA ASN A 121 -2.88 22.95 1.28
C ASN A 121 -1.47 22.76 1.86
N GLU A 122 -1.13 21.54 2.28
CA GLU A 122 0.20 21.21 2.80
C GLU A 122 1.28 21.51 1.77
N LEU A 123 1.03 21.20 0.50
CA LEU A 123 1.95 21.48 -0.58
C LEU A 123 2.17 22.99 -0.75
N LEU A 124 1.09 23.76 -0.85
CA LEU A 124 1.19 25.21 -1.04
C LEU A 124 1.84 25.91 0.15
N LEU A 125 1.56 25.45 1.37
CA LEU A 125 2.23 25.92 2.57
C LEU A 125 3.74 25.64 2.50
N LEU A 126 4.13 24.41 2.16
CA LEU A 126 5.54 24.04 1.98
C LEU A 126 6.24 24.90 0.93
N LEU A 127 5.60 25.14 -0.21
CA LEU A 127 6.17 25.98 -1.26
C LEU A 127 6.33 27.44 -0.80
N LYS A 128 5.36 27.96 -0.03
CA LYS A 128 5.43 29.31 0.55
C LYS A 128 6.54 29.43 1.60
N GLU A 129 6.66 28.44 2.49
CA GLU A 129 7.73 28.36 3.51
C GLU A 129 9.13 28.33 2.88
N LYS A 130 9.23 27.78 1.67
CA LYS A 130 10.46 27.77 0.87
C LYS A 130 10.60 28.97 -0.06
N GLU A 131 9.80 30.01 0.19
CA GLU A 131 9.85 31.31 -0.48
C GLU A 131 9.55 31.30 -1.99
N TYR A 132 8.97 30.21 -2.52
CA TYR A 132 8.50 30.19 -3.90
C TYR A 132 7.30 31.11 -4.06
N LYS A 133 7.20 31.76 -5.22
CA LYS A 133 6.12 32.69 -5.52
C LYS A 133 5.15 32.09 -6.53
N TRP A 134 3.95 32.67 -6.61
CA TRP A 134 2.94 32.26 -7.58
C TRP A 134 3.45 32.18 -9.04
N PRO A 135 4.28 33.13 -9.55
CA PRO A 135 4.84 33.03 -10.89
C PRO A 135 5.69 31.76 -11.11
N ASP A 136 6.39 31.28 -10.09
CA ASP A 136 7.20 30.06 -10.17
C ASP A 136 6.30 28.84 -10.31
N ILE A 137 5.26 28.75 -9.47
CA ILE A 137 4.27 27.66 -9.51
C ILE A 137 3.53 27.64 -10.84
N ARG A 138 3.20 28.81 -11.39
CA ARG A 138 2.53 28.91 -12.68
C ARG A 138 3.40 28.39 -13.83
N ARG A 139 4.71 28.62 -13.77
CA ARG A 139 5.69 28.16 -14.76
C ARG A 139 5.88 26.65 -14.68
N ASP A 140 6.09 26.13 -13.48
CA ASP A 140 6.38 24.71 -13.21
C ASP A 140 5.18 24.01 -12.58
N LYS A 141 4.01 24.15 -13.21
CA LYS A 141 2.70 23.73 -12.68
C LYS A 141 2.58 22.24 -12.31
N GLU A 142 3.42 21.39 -12.89
CA GLU A 142 3.47 19.95 -12.60
C GLU A 142 3.97 19.65 -11.18
N ILE A 143 4.63 20.61 -10.51
CA ILE A 143 5.03 20.50 -9.11
C ILE A 143 3.83 20.17 -8.20
N LEU A 144 2.64 20.63 -8.59
CA LEU A 144 1.39 20.44 -7.87
C LEU A 144 0.88 19.00 -7.91
N LEU A 145 1.43 18.15 -8.79
CA LEU A 145 1.11 16.74 -8.89
C LEU A 145 1.96 15.87 -7.96
N ILE A 146 3.02 16.43 -7.37
CA ILE A 146 3.95 15.71 -6.51
C ILE A 146 3.50 15.80 -5.05
N LYS A 147 3.71 14.73 -4.28
CA LYS A 147 3.34 14.72 -2.85
C LYS A 147 4.24 15.67 -2.04
N PRO A 148 3.71 16.36 -1.01
CA PRO A 148 4.50 17.31 -0.20
C PRO A 148 5.80 16.73 0.35
N HIS A 149 5.77 15.50 0.88
CA HIS A 149 6.95 14.85 1.45
C HIS A 149 8.02 14.53 0.39
N GLU A 150 7.63 14.20 -0.84
CA GLU A 150 8.59 13.95 -1.93
C GLU A 150 9.29 15.25 -2.33
N ILE A 151 8.56 16.38 -2.35
CA ILE A 151 9.16 17.70 -2.61
C ILE A 151 10.14 18.07 -1.51
N ARG A 152 9.77 17.85 -0.24
CA ARG A 152 10.68 18.06 0.89
C ARG A 152 11.97 17.24 0.75
N GLN A 153 11.87 15.95 0.44
CA GLN A 153 13.04 15.09 0.22
C GLN A 153 13.90 15.56 -0.95
N ARG A 154 13.30 16.02 -2.05
CA ARG A 154 14.05 16.52 -3.21
C ARG A 154 14.78 17.83 -2.90
N LEU A 155 14.13 18.75 -2.18
CA LEU A 155 14.75 19.99 -1.73
C LEU A 155 15.93 19.71 -0.80
N GLU A 156 15.74 18.82 0.17
CA GLU A 156 16.81 18.41 1.09
C GLU A 156 17.96 17.71 0.37
N LEU A 157 17.66 16.91 -0.67
CA LEU A 157 18.69 16.24 -1.46
C LEU A 157 19.50 17.25 -2.28
N LEU A 158 18.85 18.25 -2.89
CA LEU A 158 19.54 19.34 -3.59
C LEU A 158 20.42 20.15 -2.64
N ASP A 159 19.92 20.44 -1.42
CA ASP A 159 20.67 21.11 -0.36
C ASP A 159 21.88 20.28 0.12
N GLU A 160 21.78 18.94 0.14
CA GLU A 160 22.89 18.04 0.46
C GLU A 160 24.04 18.13 -0.56
N PHE A 161 23.71 18.41 -1.82
CA PHE A 161 24.67 18.68 -2.89
C PHE A 161 25.05 20.17 -3.02
N SER A 162 24.77 21.03 -2.03
CA SER A 162 25.05 22.47 -2.09
C SER A 162 24.34 23.22 -3.23
N ILE A 163 23.22 22.71 -3.74
CA ILE A 163 22.37 23.43 -4.68
C ILE A 163 21.33 24.21 -3.88
N PHE A 164 21.77 25.36 -3.37
CA PHE A 164 20.95 26.24 -2.53
C PHE A 164 19.91 27.00 -3.35
N HIS A 165 18.73 27.24 -2.77
CA HIS A 165 17.61 27.94 -3.40
C HIS A 165 17.25 27.41 -4.80
N PRO A 166 17.04 26.09 -4.96
CA PRO A 166 16.72 25.50 -6.25
C PRO A 166 15.41 26.09 -6.78
N ARG A 167 15.27 26.28 -8.10
CA ARG A 167 13.98 26.66 -8.69
C ARG A 167 13.05 25.45 -8.69
N LEU A 168 11.75 25.66 -8.81
CA LEU A 168 10.78 24.55 -8.88
C LEU A 168 11.09 23.59 -10.03
N HIS A 169 11.54 24.13 -11.17
CA HIS A 169 12.09 23.33 -12.26
C HIS A 169 13.18 22.35 -11.82
N ASP A 170 14.12 22.80 -10.99
CA ASP A 170 15.24 22.01 -10.50
C ASP A 170 14.76 20.88 -9.58
N VAL A 171 13.75 21.16 -8.75
CA VAL A 171 13.08 20.17 -7.88
C VAL A 171 12.34 19.11 -8.70
N MET A 172 11.65 19.51 -9.77
CA MET A 172 10.96 18.57 -10.65
C MET A 172 11.94 17.66 -11.40
N HIS A 173 13.04 18.24 -11.86
CA HIS A 173 14.03 17.58 -12.70
C HIS A 173 15.33 17.20 -11.98
N ILE A 174 15.26 16.95 -10.68
CA ILE A 174 16.41 16.56 -9.84
C ILE A 174 17.28 15.46 -10.45
N ARG A 175 16.68 14.50 -11.17
CA ARG A 175 17.40 13.42 -11.86
C ARG A 175 18.42 13.94 -12.88
N ILE A 176 18.15 15.07 -13.54
CA ILE A 176 19.08 15.69 -14.48
C ILE A 176 20.36 16.10 -13.75
N TYR A 177 20.22 16.76 -12.59
CA TYR A 177 21.36 17.14 -11.76
C TYR A 177 22.13 15.91 -11.28
N LEU A 178 21.41 14.91 -10.76
CA LEU A 178 22.02 13.69 -10.26
C LEU A 178 22.82 12.94 -11.33
N GLN A 179 22.30 12.90 -12.57
CA GLN A 179 22.95 12.20 -13.68
C GLN A 179 24.03 13.04 -14.39
N SER A 180 24.12 14.35 -14.08
CA SER A 180 25.10 15.24 -14.70
C SER A 180 26.47 15.06 -14.07
N LYS A 181 27.52 15.07 -14.89
CA LYS A 181 28.90 15.13 -14.41
C LYS A 181 29.17 16.46 -13.72
N ILE A 182 30.02 16.46 -12.68
CA ILE A 182 30.39 17.68 -11.96
C ILE A 182 31.02 18.71 -12.90
N SER A 183 31.86 18.27 -13.85
CA SER A 183 32.42 19.15 -14.90
C SER A 183 31.35 19.90 -15.70
N ILE A 184 30.24 19.24 -16.04
CA ILE A 184 29.12 19.86 -16.75
C ILE A 184 28.43 20.87 -15.83
N LEU A 185 28.15 20.49 -14.58
CA LEU A 185 27.52 21.39 -13.60
C LEU A 185 28.36 22.67 -13.36
N ARG A 186 29.70 22.55 -13.32
CA ARG A 186 30.64 23.68 -13.27
C ARG A 186 30.55 24.56 -14.53
N GLN A 187 30.48 23.97 -15.73
CA GLN A 187 30.32 24.73 -16.98
C GLN A 187 29.04 25.59 -17.01
N PHE A 188 28.00 25.14 -16.31
CA PHE A 188 26.74 25.87 -16.18
C PHE A 188 26.62 26.70 -14.90
N ASN A 189 27.74 26.96 -14.22
CA ASN A 189 27.83 27.77 -13.01
C ASN A 189 26.94 27.29 -11.85
N VAL A 190 26.62 25.99 -11.79
CA VAL A 190 25.96 25.40 -10.62
C VAL A 190 26.95 25.33 -9.45
N TYR A 191 28.21 25.01 -9.73
CA TYR A 191 29.31 25.05 -8.78
C TYR A 191 30.39 26.02 -9.23
N SER A 192 31.07 26.66 -8.27
CA SER A 192 32.32 27.36 -8.56
C SER A 192 33.42 26.35 -8.89
N LYS A 193 34.47 26.80 -9.60
CA LYS A 193 35.58 25.93 -10.00
C LYS A 193 36.32 25.31 -8.81
N ASP A 194 36.38 26.05 -7.70
CA ASP A 194 37.12 25.66 -6.50
C ASP A 194 36.25 24.92 -5.48
N PHE A 195 34.96 24.72 -5.76
CA PHE A 195 34.07 24.02 -4.84
C PHE A 195 34.29 22.50 -4.92
N ASP A 196 34.68 21.91 -3.79
CA ASP A 196 34.79 20.47 -3.61
C ASP A 196 33.45 19.87 -3.20
N VAL A 197 32.75 19.30 -4.19
CA VAL A 197 31.45 18.65 -3.99
C VAL A 197 31.58 17.41 -3.10
N LEU A 198 32.67 16.66 -3.21
CA LEU A 198 32.85 15.41 -2.47
C LEU A 198 33.06 15.69 -0.99
N GLU A 199 34.01 16.57 -0.64
CA GLU A 199 34.28 16.90 0.76
C GLU A 199 33.08 17.60 1.41
N HIS A 200 32.35 18.44 0.67
CA HIS A 200 31.09 19.00 1.17
C HIS A 200 30.08 17.91 1.50
N LEU A 201 29.89 16.94 0.59
CA LEU A 201 28.95 15.84 0.80
C LEU A 201 29.37 14.98 1.99
N LEU A 202 30.65 14.61 2.10
CA LEU A 202 31.21 13.85 3.21
C LEU A 202 31.02 14.57 4.56
N TYR A 203 31.24 15.89 4.59
CA TYR A 203 30.98 16.71 5.77
C TYR A 203 29.50 16.71 6.18
N ARG A 204 28.58 16.82 5.22
CA ARG A 204 27.12 16.85 5.48
C ARG A 204 26.58 15.53 6.01
N ILE A 205 27.27 14.43 5.75
CA ILE A 205 26.88 13.08 6.15
C ILE A 205 27.74 12.50 7.27
N GLU A 206 28.44 13.33 8.05
CA GLU A 206 29.26 12.89 9.18
C GLU A 206 28.51 11.94 10.13
N LYS A 207 27.18 12.14 10.28
CA LYS A 207 26.27 11.26 11.04
C LYS A 207 26.16 9.81 10.51
N MET A 208 26.64 9.51 9.31
CA MET A 208 26.74 8.13 8.81
C MET A 208 27.86 7.35 9.53
N GLU A 209 28.75 8.05 10.23
CA GLU A 209 29.85 7.49 11.00
C GLU A 209 30.72 6.52 10.17
N LEU A 210 30.90 6.76 8.87
CA LEU A 210 31.72 5.89 8.02
C LEU A 210 33.13 5.75 8.62
N SER A 211 33.72 4.56 8.53
CA SER A 211 35.08 4.35 9.05
C SER A 211 36.09 5.17 8.25
N GLU A 212 37.21 5.53 8.87
CA GLU A 212 38.23 6.34 8.19
C GLU A 212 38.79 5.61 6.96
N GLU A 213 38.89 4.27 6.99
CA GLU A 213 39.27 3.48 5.83
C GLU A 213 38.26 3.62 4.68
N ALA A 214 36.96 3.62 4.98
CA ALA A 214 35.92 3.81 3.97
C ALA A 214 35.97 5.23 3.38
N LEU A 215 36.16 6.25 4.22
CA LEU A 215 36.32 7.64 3.76
C LEU A 215 37.54 7.81 2.84
N GLN A 216 38.68 7.21 3.20
CA GLN A 216 39.89 7.21 2.36
C GLN A 216 39.66 6.48 1.02
N MET A 217 38.94 5.35 1.04
CA MET A 217 38.58 4.65 -0.20
C MET A 217 37.69 5.50 -1.11
N ILE A 218 36.69 6.19 -0.54
CA ILE A 218 35.80 7.09 -1.29
C ILE A 218 36.62 8.24 -1.91
N ARG A 219 37.45 8.92 -1.12
CA ARG A 219 38.32 10.00 -1.61
C ARG A 219 39.23 9.54 -2.74
N LYS A 220 39.86 8.38 -2.59
CA LYS A 220 40.72 7.79 -3.63
C LYS A 220 39.96 7.43 -4.89
N GLN A 221 38.72 6.93 -4.78
CA GLN A 221 37.90 6.57 -5.92
C GLN A 221 37.48 7.80 -6.76
N PHE A 222 37.34 8.95 -6.11
CA PHE A 222 36.87 10.20 -6.70
C PHE A 222 37.92 11.32 -6.67
N GLU A 223 39.21 10.97 -6.77
CA GLU A 223 40.33 11.93 -6.77
C GLU A 223 40.18 12.99 -7.88
N ASP A 224 39.62 12.61 -9.03
CA ASP A 224 39.15 13.53 -10.08
C ASP A 224 37.61 13.55 -10.12
N THR A 225 36.99 14.30 -9.20
CA THR A 225 35.53 14.39 -9.05
C THR A 225 34.82 14.82 -10.35
N ASP A 226 35.49 15.58 -11.23
CA ASP A 226 34.89 16.18 -12.42
C ASP A 226 34.45 15.15 -13.47
N GLN A 227 35.02 13.95 -13.44
CA GLN A 227 34.67 12.87 -14.36
C GLN A 227 33.37 12.15 -14.01
N PHE A 228 32.92 12.30 -12.77
CA PHE A 228 31.81 11.55 -12.19
C PHE A 228 30.55 12.40 -12.06
N SER A 229 29.41 11.72 -12.06
CA SER A 229 28.10 12.29 -11.76
C SER A 229 27.83 12.32 -10.26
N LEU A 230 26.93 13.21 -9.84
CA LEU A 230 26.49 13.29 -8.44
C LEU A 230 25.87 11.96 -7.98
N ALA A 231 25.15 11.26 -8.87
CA ALA A 231 24.56 9.94 -8.60
C ALA A 231 25.62 8.87 -8.33
N GLU A 232 26.74 8.87 -9.06
CA GLU A 232 27.82 7.90 -8.85
C GLU A 232 28.45 8.08 -7.48
N ILE A 233 28.77 9.33 -7.11
CA ILE A 233 29.33 9.65 -5.78
C ILE A 233 28.34 9.24 -4.68
N TYR A 234 27.07 9.64 -4.83
CA TYR A 234 26.01 9.33 -3.89
C TYR A 234 25.82 7.83 -3.66
N LEU A 235 25.71 7.05 -4.74
CA LEU A 235 25.48 5.61 -4.65
C LEU A 235 26.71 4.89 -4.07
N TYR A 236 27.91 5.38 -4.36
CA TYR A 236 29.14 4.81 -3.81
C TYR A 236 29.26 5.05 -2.30
N ILE A 237 28.94 6.25 -1.84
CA ILE A 237 28.84 6.55 -0.41
C ILE A 237 27.78 5.67 0.27
N LEU A 238 26.59 5.59 -0.32
CA LEU A 238 25.49 4.78 0.21
C LEU A 238 25.86 3.28 0.28
N LEU A 239 26.63 2.79 -0.69
CA LEU A 239 27.15 1.41 -0.70
C LEU A 239 28.02 1.14 0.51
N HIS A 240 28.99 2.02 0.79
CA HIS A 240 29.87 1.90 1.94
C HIS A 240 29.11 2.02 3.26
N TYR A 241 28.11 2.90 3.32
CA TYR A 241 27.20 2.99 4.46
C TYR A 241 26.46 1.67 4.69
N PHE A 242 25.83 1.07 3.67
CA PHE A 242 25.12 -0.19 3.84
C PHE A 242 26.03 -1.37 4.19
N ALA A 243 27.23 -1.44 3.60
CA ALA A 243 28.22 -2.45 3.93
C ALA A 243 28.56 -2.40 5.43
N LYS A 244 28.86 -1.19 5.95
CA LYS A 244 29.07 -0.97 7.38
C LYS A 244 27.81 -1.34 8.19
N ARG A 245 26.64 -0.81 7.80
CA ARG A 245 25.41 -0.90 8.59
C ARG A 245 24.94 -2.33 8.81
N PHE A 246 25.10 -3.18 7.79
CA PHE A 246 24.71 -4.59 7.86
C PHE A 246 25.88 -5.51 8.21
N ASN A 247 27.07 -4.97 8.46
CA ASN A 247 28.30 -5.72 8.71
C ASN A 247 28.57 -6.77 7.63
N VAL A 248 28.53 -6.34 6.37
CA VAL A 248 28.78 -7.16 5.18
C VAL A 248 29.80 -6.49 4.27
N ASP A 249 30.29 -7.22 3.28
CA ASP A 249 31.16 -6.61 2.27
C ASP A 249 30.38 -5.71 1.29
N THR A 250 31.12 -4.89 0.54
CA THR A 250 30.53 -4.01 -0.48
C THR A 250 29.98 -4.77 -1.69
N CYS A 251 30.21 -6.08 -1.81
CA CYS A 251 29.63 -6.89 -2.89
C CYS A 251 28.20 -7.29 -2.54
N ASP A 252 27.96 -7.76 -1.31
CA ASP A 252 26.65 -8.12 -0.80
C ASP A 252 25.74 -6.90 -0.62
N ALA A 253 26.29 -5.80 -0.07
CA ALA A 253 25.55 -4.55 0.08
C ALA A 253 25.10 -3.97 -1.28
N ARG A 254 25.82 -4.28 -2.36
CA ARG A 254 25.50 -3.80 -3.71
C ARG A 254 24.16 -4.33 -4.22
N LEU A 255 23.73 -5.50 -3.75
CA LEU A 255 22.44 -6.07 -4.13
C LEU A 255 21.25 -5.17 -3.76
N LEU A 256 21.42 -4.27 -2.77
CA LEU A 256 20.42 -3.26 -2.41
C LEU A 256 20.33 -2.10 -3.42
N LEU A 257 21.36 -1.92 -4.25
CA LEU A 257 21.50 -0.80 -5.19
C LEU A 257 21.33 -1.23 -6.66
N GLU A 258 21.08 -2.51 -6.93
CA GLU A 258 20.99 -3.07 -8.29
C GLU A 258 19.55 -3.36 -8.76
N GLY A 259 19.35 -3.33 -10.08
CA GLY A 259 18.11 -3.78 -10.74
C GLY A 259 16.86 -2.96 -10.37
N HIS A 260 15.74 -3.65 -10.15
CA HIS A 260 14.46 -3.04 -9.73
C HIS A 260 14.43 -2.62 -8.25
N HIS A 261 15.56 -2.77 -7.54
CA HIS A 261 15.70 -2.47 -6.12
C HIS A 261 16.32 -1.11 -5.85
N LEU A 262 16.62 -0.33 -6.91
CA LEU A 262 17.20 0.99 -6.77
C LEU A 262 16.39 1.85 -5.78
N PRO A 263 17.05 2.36 -4.72
CA PRO A 263 16.35 3.13 -3.72
C PRO A 263 16.02 4.52 -4.29
N THR A 264 14.96 5.13 -3.76
CA THR A 264 14.49 6.43 -4.26
C THR A 264 15.51 7.53 -3.99
N TRP A 265 15.71 8.45 -4.94
CA TRP A 265 16.55 9.63 -4.72
C TRP A 265 15.98 10.48 -3.57
N LYS A 266 16.67 10.47 -2.44
CA LYS A 266 16.36 11.23 -1.23
C LYS A 266 17.66 11.49 -0.47
N PRO A 267 17.68 12.35 0.56
CA PRO A 267 18.88 12.65 1.33
C PRO A 267 19.54 11.39 1.91
N LEU A 268 20.88 11.32 1.96
CA LEU A 268 21.60 10.18 2.53
C LEU A 268 21.18 9.94 3.99
N ARG A 269 20.99 11.02 4.75
CA ARG A 269 20.50 10.99 6.14
C ARG A 269 19.16 10.26 6.31
N ALA A 270 18.31 10.24 5.29
CA ALA A 270 17.01 9.56 5.37
C ALA A 270 17.19 8.03 5.41
N TYR A 271 18.30 7.50 4.90
CA TYR A 271 18.62 6.07 5.03
C TYR A 271 19.10 5.72 6.43
N ILE A 272 19.84 6.62 7.07
CA ILE A 272 20.23 6.48 8.48
C ILE A 272 18.98 6.38 9.34
N GLU A 273 18.07 7.34 9.19
CA GLU A 273 16.83 7.38 9.96
C GLU A 273 15.98 6.12 9.76
N ILE A 274 15.90 5.60 8.54
CA ILE A 274 15.20 4.34 8.26
C ILE A 274 15.89 3.15 8.92
N CYS A 275 17.22 3.08 8.87
CA CYS A 275 17.94 1.99 9.50
C CYS A 275 17.72 2.02 11.03
N ASP A 276 17.92 3.18 11.64
CA ASP A 276 17.88 3.31 13.10
C ASP A 276 16.46 3.17 13.64
N ARG A 277 15.45 3.74 12.96
CA ARG A 277 14.08 3.75 13.47
C ARG A 277 13.24 2.56 13.04
N ILE A 278 13.51 1.99 11.86
CA ILE A 278 12.70 0.90 11.30
C ILE A 278 13.43 -0.42 11.38
N ILE A 279 14.65 -0.48 10.84
CA ILE A 279 15.37 -1.76 10.70
C ILE A 279 15.77 -2.30 12.06
N ASP A 280 16.31 -1.46 12.95
CA ASP A 280 16.67 -1.88 14.31
C ASP A 280 15.45 -2.22 15.14
N THR A 281 14.41 -1.38 15.13
CA THR A 281 13.15 -1.63 15.86
C THR A 281 12.48 -2.94 15.45
N LEU A 282 12.62 -3.33 14.18
CA LEU A 282 12.04 -4.56 13.64
C LEU A 282 13.03 -5.73 13.58
N GLU A 283 14.28 -5.51 14.01
CA GLU A 283 15.38 -6.47 13.97
C GLU A 283 15.57 -7.13 12.59
N LEU A 284 15.44 -6.34 11.52
CA LEU A 284 15.50 -6.87 10.16
C LEU A 284 16.95 -7.07 9.71
N ARG A 285 17.25 -8.26 9.19
CA ARG A 285 18.55 -8.57 8.61
C ARG A 285 18.60 -8.16 7.13
N LEU A 286 19.81 -8.06 6.57
CA LEU A 286 20.01 -7.76 5.16
C LEU A 286 19.18 -8.68 4.24
N GLN A 287 19.13 -9.98 4.54
CA GLN A 287 18.35 -10.95 3.75
C GLN A 287 16.85 -10.64 3.73
N ASP A 288 16.31 -10.09 4.81
CA ASP A 288 14.89 -9.74 4.93
C ASP A 288 14.59 -8.46 4.14
N ILE A 289 15.53 -7.51 4.16
CA ILE A 289 15.49 -6.30 3.34
C ILE A 289 15.60 -6.66 1.85
N LEU A 290 16.48 -7.59 1.47
CA LEU A 290 16.65 -8.03 0.09
C LEU A 290 15.40 -8.70 -0.48
N LYS A 291 14.61 -9.42 0.35
CA LYS A 291 13.28 -9.92 -0.04
C LYS A 291 12.31 -8.79 -0.35
N TYR A 292 12.48 -7.63 0.29
CA TYR A 292 11.61 -6.47 0.08
C TYR A 292 12.30 -5.10 0.17
N PRO A 293 13.13 -4.71 -0.82
CA PRO A 293 14.00 -3.52 -0.71
C PRO A 293 13.24 -2.20 -0.65
N LYS A 294 11.96 -2.19 -1.04
CA LYS A 294 11.07 -1.03 -0.91
C LYS A 294 10.90 -0.56 0.53
N ILE A 295 11.25 -1.37 1.53
CA ILE A 295 11.30 -0.95 2.93
C ILE A 295 12.26 0.24 3.15
N LEU A 296 13.32 0.32 2.35
CA LEU A 296 14.26 1.44 2.36
C LEU A 296 13.65 2.73 1.81
N ASN A 297 12.42 2.73 1.30
CA ASN A 297 11.75 3.92 0.76
C ASN A 297 10.58 4.39 1.64
N ILE A 298 10.42 3.82 2.83
CA ILE A 298 9.29 4.12 3.72
C ILE A 298 9.59 5.35 4.56
N HIS A 299 8.55 6.12 4.88
CA HIS A 299 8.63 7.20 5.85
C HIS A 299 8.61 6.63 7.28
N PRO A 300 9.65 6.83 8.12
CA PRO A 300 9.73 6.25 9.47
C PRO A 300 8.51 6.54 10.35
N GLU A 301 7.99 7.76 10.31
CA GLU A 301 6.81 8.12 11.10
C GLU A 301 5.57 7.29 10.75
N ASN A 302 5.39 6.87 9.48
CA ASN A 302 4.25 6.05 9.11
C ASN A 302 4.32 4.68 9.81
N VAL A 303 5.52 4.08 9.82
CA VAL A 303 5.76 2.79 10.48
C VAL A 303 5.52 2.89 11.97
N LEU A 304 6.09 3.91 12.61
CA LEU A 304 5.94 4.10 14.05
C LEU A 304 4.49 4.34 14.44
N LYS A 305 3.72 5.10 13.65
CA LYS A 305 2.28 5.28 13.87
C LYS A 305 1.50 3.96 13.72
N ILE A 306 1.84 3.12 12.74
CA ILE A 306 1.22 1.79 12.58
C ILE A 306 1.48 0.93 13.82
N ILE A 307 2.75 0.79 14.22
CA ILE A 307 3.15 -0.05 15.35
C ILE A 307 2.54 0.46 16.66
N ALA A 308 2.53 1.78 16.88
CA ALA A 308 2.01 2.37 18.11
C ALA A 308 0.48 2.26 18.23
N LYS A 309 -0.24 2.34 17.11
CA LYS A 309 -1.70 2.41 17.10
C LYS A 309 -2.37 1.06 16.93
N HIS A 310 -1.77 0.16 16.15
CA HIS A 310 -2.30 -1.15 15.83
C HIS A 310 -1.37 -2.20 16.45
N LEU A 311 -1.64 -2.60 17.69
CA LEU A 311 -0.85 -3.63 18.38
C LEU A 311 -1.08 -5.01 17.76
N ASP A 312 -2.31 -5.27 17.30
CA ASP A 312 -2.71 -6.45 16.57
C ASP A 312 -3.47 -6.09 15.29
N ILE A 313 -3.33 -6.93 14.25
CA ILE A 313 -4.07 -6.81 13.00
C ILE A 313 -4.59 -8.20 12.63
N GLY A 314 -5.91 -8.35 12.56
CA GLY A 314 -6.54 -9.65 12.29
C GLY A 314 -6.35 -10.69 13.39
N GLY A 315 -5.91 -10.28 14.58
CA GLY A 315 -5.60 -11.16 15.71
C GLY A 315 -4.16 -11.68 15.76
N MET A 316 -3.26 -11.17 14.90
CA MET A 316 -1.82 -11.42 14.95
C MET A 316 -1.09 -10.16 15.45
N PRO A 317 -0.06 -10.27 16.30
CA PRO A 317 0.77 -9.13 16.68
C PRO A 317 1.35 -8.44 15.44
N THR A 318 1.24 -7.11 15.38
CA THR A 318 1.64 -6.33 14.20
C THR A 318 3.11 -6.50 13.85
N LEU A 319 3.98 -6.66 14.85
CA LEU A 319 5.42 -6.88 14.64
C LEU A 319 5.71 -8.20 13.90
N ASP A 320 5.07 -9.29 14.30
CA ASP A 320 5.20 -10.60 13.63
C ASP A 320 4.64 -10.55 12.21
N LEU A 321 3.54 -9.81 12.05
CA LEU A 321 2.92 -9.60 10.76
C LEU A 321 3.83 -8.82 9.81
N ILE A 322 4.51 -7.79 10.29
CA ILE A 322 5.46 -7.00 9.49
C ILE A 322 6.65 -7.85 9.04
N LYS A 323 7.18 -8.74 9.90
CA LYS A 323 8.26 -9.66 9.53
C LYS A 323 7.82 -10.61 8.40
N THR A 324 6.56 -11.06 8.43
CA THR A 324 6.00 -11.96 7.41
C THR A 324 5.59 -11.22 6.12
N TYR A 325 5.01 -10.03 6.26
CA TYR A 325 4.50 -9.20 5.17
C TYR A 325 5.01 -7.74 5.29
N PRO A 326 6.29 -7.46 4.97
CA PRO A 326 6.88 -6.12 5.07
C PRO A 326 6.15 -5.06 4.22
N GLN A 327 5.40 -5.52 3.22
CA GLN A 327 4.56 -4.71 2.33
C GLN A 327 3.46 -3.93 3.05
N LEU A 328 3.09 -4.35 4.26
CA LEU A 328 2.14 -3.66 5.14
C LEU A 328 2.65 -2.25 5.50
N LEU A 329 3.96 -2.09 5.68
CA LEU A 329 4.57 -0.82 6.07
C LEU A 329 4.45 0.30 5.02
N LEU A 330 4.19 -0.08 3.77
CA LEU A 330 3.96 0.87 2.67
C LEU A 330 2.54 1.43 2.66
N ILE A 331 1.64 0.88 3.48
CA ILE A 331 0.26 1.34 3.56
C ILE A 331 0.26 2.55 4.49
N PRO A 332 -0.29 3.71 4.07
CA PRO A 332 -0.45 4.84 4.97
C PRO A 332 -1.27 4.44 6.21
N GLU A 333 -0.81 4.83 7.40
CA GLU A 333 -1.46 4.48 8.68
C GLU A 333 -2.94 4.86 8.68
N ASN A 334 -3.26 6.07 8.22
CA ASN A 334 -4.64 6.55 8.16
C ASN A 334 -5.54 5.66 7.28
N ARG A 335 -4.98 5.12 6.19
CA ARG A 335 -5.66 4.19 5.28
C ARG A 335 -5.85 2.84 5.96
N LEU A 336 -4.82 2.32 6.61
CA LEU A 336 -4.89 1.07 7.35
C LEU A 336 -5.96 1.16 8.47
N THR A 337 -5.95 2.25 9.24
CA THR A 337 -6.97 2.52 10.26
C THR A 337 -8.38 2.54 9.68
N LYS A 338 -8.60 3.20 8.53
CA LYS A 338 -9.92 3.20 7.88
C LYS A 338 -10.36 1.79 7.49
N TRP A 339 -9.44 0.95 7.00
CA TRP A 339 -9.76 -0.43 6.64
C TRP A 339 -10.11 -1.27 7.86
N ILE A 340 -9.33 -1.15 8.94
CA ILE A 340 -9.59 -1.86 10.19
C ILE A 340 -10.96 -1.46 10.76
N LEU A 341 -11.23 -0.16 10.88
CA LEU A 341 -12.53 0.34 11.35
C LEU A 341 -13.69 -0.12 10.45
N LEU A 342 -13.49 -0.12 9.13
CA LEU A 342 -14.50 -0.63 8.20
C LEU A 342 -14.79 -2.11 8.48
N LEU A 343 -13.76 -2.96 8.62
CA LEU A 343 -13.94 -4.39 8.92
C LEU A 343 -14.59 -4.62 10.29
N GLU A 344 -14.22 -3.85 11.30
CA GLU A 344 -14.80 -3.91 12.64
C GLU A 344 -16.29 -3.56 12.66
N ASN A 345 -16.73 -2.58 11.85
CA ASN A 345 -18.14 -2.23 11.71
C ASN A 345 -18.99 -3.39 11.20
N TYR A 346 -18.39 -4.30 10.42
CA TYR A 346 -19.02 -5.54 9.95
C TYR A 346 -18.68 -6.75 10.84
N LYS A 347 -18.16 -6.54 12.05
CA LYS A 347 -17.80 -7.59 13.03
C LYS A 347 -16.63 -8.51 12.60
N VAL A 348 -15.87 -8.12 11.59
CA VAL A 348 -14.69 -8.87 11.12
C VAL A 348 -13.46 -8.48 11.94
N LYS A 349 -13.28 -9.13 13.10
CA LYS A 349 -12.18 -8.82 14.04
C LYS A 349 -10.96 -9.74 13.88
N LYS A 350 -11.19 -11.03 13.66
CA LYS A 350 -10.14 -12.04 13.52
C LYS A 350 -10.14 -12.58 12.10
N PHE A 351 -9.01 -12.48 11.41
CA PHE A 351 -8.86 -12.92 10.03
C PHE A 351 -7.41 -13.24 9.72
N GLU A 352 -7.20 -14.19 8.81
CA GLU A 352 -5.86 -14.50 8.33
C GLU A 352 -5.39 -13.38 7.38
N VAL A 353 -4.26 -12.76 7.70
CA VAL A 353 -3.66 -11.76 6.82
C VAL A 353 -2.95 -12.47 5.69
N THR A 354 -3.41 -12.22 4.47
CA THR A 354 -2.86 -12.80 3.24
C THR A 354 -2.35 -11.71 2.29
N ARG A 355 -1.74 -12.11 1.17
CA ARG A 355 -1.37 -11.17 0.09
C ARG A 355 -2.58 -10.38 -0.43
N ASN A 356 -3.77 -10.99 -0.46
CA ASN A 356 -5.02 -10.33 -0.86
C ASN A 356 -5.44 -9.29 0.18
N THR A 357 -5.31 -9.58 1.47
CA THR A 357 -5.54 -8.60 2.55
C THR A 357 -4.66 -7.35 2.35
N ILE A 358 -3.36 -7.55 2.12
CA ILE A 358 -2.41 -6.45 1.87
C ILE A 358 -2.76 -5.67 0.59
N LYS A 359 -3.18 -6.37 -0.47
CA LYS A 359 -3.60 -5.74 -1.74
C LYS A 359 -4.85 -4.89 -1.55
N LEU A 360 -5.83 -5.36 -0.78
CA LEU A 360 -7.02 -4.59 -0.43
C LEU A 360 -6.65 -3.34 0.36
N PHE A 361 -5.85 -3.49 1.42
CA PHE A 361 -5.46 -2.38 2.29
C PHE A 361 -4.66 -1.29 1.56
N LYS A 362 -3.93 -1.67 0.50
CA LYS A 362 -3.21 -0.70 -0.36
C LYS A 362 -4.15 0.15 -1.21
N GLY A 363 -5.30 -0.38 -1.61
CA GLY A 363 -6.27 0.32 -2.46
C GLY A 363 -7.14 1.34 -1.70
N ASP A 364 -7.74 2.25 -2.45
CA ASP A 364 -8.72 3.23 -1.95
C ASP A 364 -10.18 2.81 -2.21
N SER A 365 -10.41 1.52 -2.51
CA SER A 365 -11.71 0.96 -2.87
C SER A 365 -12.64 0.75 -1.67
N PHE A 366 -12.62 1.64 -0.67
CA PHE A 366 -13.42 1.55 0.55
C PHE A 366 -14.90 1.39 0.26
N LYS A 367 -15.45 2.24 -0.61
CA LYS A 367 -16.88 2.23 -0.95
C LYS A 367 -17.30 0.91 -1.60
N ILE A 368 -16.50 0.40 -2.54
CA ILE A 368 -16.79 -0.86 -3.24
C ILE A 368 -16.72 -2.03 -2.26
N ALA A 369 -15.72 -2.04 -1.37
CA ALA A 369 -15.61 -3.07 -0.36
C ALA A 369 -16.76 -3.00 0.65
N GLU A 370 -17.19 -1.80 1.06
CA GLU A 370 -18.35 -1.60 1.92
C GLU A 370 -19.64 -2.11 1.26
N GLU A 371 -19.89 -1.76 0.00
CA GLU A 371 -21.03 -2.28 -0.78
C GLU A 371 -21.01 -3.82 -0.82
N ARG A 372 -19.84 -4.43 -1.02
CA ARG A 372 -19.69 -5.89 -0.99
C ARG A 372 -19.92 -6.48 0.41
N LEU A 373 -19.38 -5.87 1.46
CA LEU A 373 -19.59 -6.30 2.84
C LEU A 373 -21.07 -6.31 3.22
N GLN A 374 -21.83 -5.26 2.83
CA GLN A 374 -23.27 -5.20 3.06
C GLN A 374 -24.04 -6.34 2.39
N ILE A 375 -23.56 -6.78 1.22
CA ILE A 375 -24.17 -7.90 0.50
C ILE A 375 -23.80 -9.22 1.20
N ILE A 376 -22.52 -9.46 1.48
CA ILE A 376 -22.05 -10.71 2.11
C ILE A 376 -22.67 -10.89 3.50
N GLN A 377 -22.86 -9.81 4.27
CA GLN A 377 -23.45 -9.86 5.62
C GLN A 377 -24.88 -10.41 5.63
N ARG A 378 -25.60 -10.36 4.50
CA ARG A 378 -26.97 -10.90 4.38
C ARG A 378 -27.01 -12.40 4.09
N ILE A 379 -25.87 -13.00 3.77
CA ILE A 379 -25.75 -14.43 3.47
C ILE A 379 -25.69 -15.21 4.80
N PRO A 380 -26.46 -16.31 4.96
CA PRO A 380 -26.43 -17.11 6.20
C PRO A 380 -25.03 -17.60 6.58
N GLU A 381 -24.19 -17.90 5.60
CA GLU A 381 -22.81 -18.35 5.76
C GLU A 381 -21.84 -17.23 6.16
N TYR A 382 -22.30 -15.99 6.42
CA TYR A 382 -21.44 -14.85 6.71
C TYR A 382 -20.40 -15.12 7.80
N GLU A 383 -20.80 -15.76 8.90
CA GLU A 383 -19.88 -16.07 10.01
C GLU A 383 -18.74 -17.02 9.62
N ILE A 384 -18.97 -17.85 8.59
CA ILE A 384 -17.97 -18.78 8.05
C ILE A 384 -17.13 -18.07 7.00
N ILE A 385 -17.75 -17.26 6.15
CA ILE A 385 -17.07 -16.49 5.11
C ILE A 385 -16.04 -15.54 5.73
N GLN A 386 -16.38 -14.82 6.81
CA GLN A 386 -15.47 -13.85 7.45
C GLN A 386 -14.16 -14.46 7.98
N ILE A 387 -14.18 -15.74 8.37
CA ILE A 387 -13.01 -16.44 8.91
C ILE A 387 -12.21 -17.18 7.83
N SER A 388 -12.74 -17.26 6.61
CA SER A 388 -12.11 -17.96 5.49
C SER A 388 -10.96 -17.17 4.89
N LYS A 389 -9.95 -17.88 4.37
CA LYS A 389 -8.86 -17.30 3.57
C LYS A 389 -9.37 -16.59 2.32
N LYS A 390 -10.55 -16.97 1.84
CA LYS A 390 -11.20 -16.40 0.64
C LYS A 390 -11.96 -15.10 0.91
N PHE A 391 -12.15 -14.72 2.17
CA PHE A 391 -12.90 -13.51 2.52
C PHE A 391 -12.45 -12.27 1.75
N PHE A 392 -11.15 -11.98 1.79
CA PHE A 392 -10.57 -10.82 1.10
C PHE A 392 -10.56 -10.95 -0.43
N GLU A 393 -10.69 -12.17 -0.96
CA GLU A 393 -10.85 -12.40 -2.40
C GLU A 393 -12.22 -11.92 -2.86
N PHE A 394 -13.29 -12.24 -2.11
CA PHE A 394 -14.64 -11.73 -2.41
C PHE A 394 -14.73 -10.20 -2.34
N LEU A 395 -13.96 -9.59 -1.42
CA LEU A 395 -13.90 -8.12 -1.33
C LEU A 395 -13.12 -7.48 -2.48
N LEU A 396 -12.18 -8.19 -3.10
CA LEU A 396 -11.34 -7.68 -4.19
C LEU A 396 -11.90 -8.00 -5.57
N ASP A 397 -12.36 -9.22 -5.79
CA ASP A 397 -12.75 -9.75 -7.09
C ASP A 397 -14.28 -9.71 -7.29
N ALA A 398 -14.70 -8.98 -8.32
CA ALA A 398 -16.11 -8.90 -8.69
C ALA A 398 -16.67 -10.25 -9.15
N HIS A 399 -15.85 -11.08 -9.79
CA HIS A 399 -16.28 -12.35 -10.32
C HIS A 399 -16.53 -13.37 -9.20
N ALA A 400 -15.57 -13.53 -8.29
CA ALA A 400 -15.74 -14.38 -7.11
C ALA A 400 -16.95 -13.96 -6.27
N MET A 401 -17.17 -12.65 -6.11
CA MET A 401 -18.37 -12.13 -5.44
C MET A 401 -19.66 -12.50 -6.19
N LYS A 402 -19.67 -12.40 -7.52
CA LYS A 402 -20.82 -12.76 -8.34
C LYS A 402 -21.15 -14.26 -8.21
N GLU A 403 -20.15 -15.13 -8.27
CA GLU A 403 -20.34 -16.58 -8.12
C GLU A 403 -20.92 -16.94 -6.75
N LEU A 404 -20.40 -16.32 -5.68
CA LEU A 404 -20.94 -16.48 -4.32
C LEU A 404 -22.41 -16.06 -4.26
N MET A 405 -22.77 -14.94 -4.89
CA MET A 405 -24.15 -14.48 -4.93
C MET A 405 -25.04 -15.40 -5.75
N GLU A 406 -24.58 -15.90 -6.90
CA GLU A 406 -25.35 -16.83 -7.72
C GLU A 406 -25.65 -18.13 -6.95
N ALA A 407 -24.66 -18.67 -6.23
CA ALA A 407 -24.85 -19.83 -5.37
C ALA A 407 -25.86 -19.56 -4.23
N ALA A 408 -25.76 -18.40 -3.59
CA ALA A 408 -26.69 -18.02 -2.52
C ALA A 408 -28.14 -17.82 -3.03
N HIS A 409 -28.32 -17.20 -4.21
CA HIS A 409 -29.66 -16.96 -4.78
C HIS A 409 -30.30 -18.20 -5.38
N ALA A 410 -29.51 -19.14 -5.90
CA ALA A 410 -30.01 -20.38 -6.48
C ALA A 410 -30.57 -21.36 -5.42
N GLY A 411 -30.51 -21.03 -4.13
CA GLY A 411 -30.86 -21.95 -3.04
C GLY A 411 -29.94 -23.16 -2.97
N THR A 412 -28.78 -23.10 -3.61
CA THR A 412 -27.82 -24.20 -3.63
C THR A 412 -27.12 -24.31 -2.29
N VAL A 413 -26.90 -25.55 -1.86
CA VAL A 413 -26.21 -25.86 -0.62
C VAL A 413 -24.73 -25.48 -0.76
N ILE A 414 -24.34 -24.34 -0.18
CA ILE A 414 -22.94 -23.89 -0.19
C ILE A 414 -22.15 -24.78 0.77
N SER A 415 -21.37 -25.71 0.23
CA SER A 415 -20.55 -26.63 1.03
C SER A 415 -19.07 -26.22 1.11
N THR A 416 -18.59 -25.42 0.15
CA THR A 416 -17.21 -24.90 0.08
C THR A 416 -17.19 -23.47 -0.44
N LEU A 417 -16.13 -22.73 -0.09
CA LEU A 417 -15.89 -21.36 -0.56
C LEU A 417 -14.82 -21.28 -1.68
N GLY A 418 -14.47 -22.41 -2.30
CA GLY A 418 -13.41 -22.55 -3.30
C GLY A 418 -13.80 -22.20 -4.75
N PRO A 419 -12.84 -22.18 -5.70
CA PRO A 419 -13.01 -21.74 -7.10
C PRO A 419 -13.86 -22.67 -7.97
N VAL A 420 -14.24 -23.82 -7.43
CA VAL A 420 -15.44 -24.49 -7.87
C VAL A 420 -16.33 -24.39 -6.65
N LEU A 421 -17.23 -23.41 -6.62
CA LEU A 421 -18.50 -23.60 -5.96
C LEU A 421 -19.08 -24.81 -6.68
N VAL A 422 -18.73 -26.01 -6.22
CA VAL A 422 -19.25 -27.23 -6.79
C VAL A 422 -20.72 -27.19 -6.40
N SER A 423 -21.49 -26.56 -7.28
CA SER A 423 -22.87 -26.89 -7.61
C SER A 423 -22.87 -28.33 -8.08
N SER A 424 -22.41 -29.25 -7.25
CA SER A 424 -22.69 -30.65 -7.44
C SER A 424 -24.00 -30.86 -6.72
N ASN A 425 -24.99 -31.34 -7.47
CA ASN A 425 -26.08 -32.12 -6.91
C ASN A 425 -25.56 -33.35 -6.11
N GLN A 426 -24.24 -33.58 -6.08
CA GLN A 426 -23.56 -34.46 -5.13
C GLN A 426 -23.31 -33.67 -3.84
N HIS A 427 -24.19 -33.91 -2.87
CA HIS A 427 -23.94 -33.52 -1.50
C HIS A 427 -22.60 -34.12 -1.05
N PRO A 428 -21.72 -33.33 -0.39
CA PRO A 428 -20.56 -33.93 0.25
C PRO A 428 -21.05 -35.05 1.17
N ARG A 429 -20.31 -36.14 1.29
CA ARG A 429 -20.64 -37.20 2.27
C ARG A 429 -19.91 -37.01 3.60
N VAL A 430 -18.96 -36.07 3.62
CA VAL A 430 -18.05 -35.76 4.73
C VAL A 430 -17.87 -34.25 4.78
N LEU A 431 -17.61 -33.69 5.95
CA LEU A 431 -17.33 -32.27 6.11
C LEU A 431 -16.19 -31.81 5.19
N THR A 432 -16.40 -30.65 4.58
CA THR A 432 -15.40 -29.99 3.73
C THR A 432 -14.33 -29.30 4.58
N GLN A 433 -13.24 -28.84 3.97
CA GLN A 433 -12.17 -28.17 4.72
C GLN A 433 -12.66 -26.88 5.39
N ASP A 434 -13.49 -26.08 4.73
CA ASP A 434 -14.05 -24.84 5.30
C ASP A 434 -14.95 -25.14 6.51
N MET A 435 -15.77 -26.20 6.42
CA MET A 435 -16.59 -26.68 7.53
C MET A 435 -15.75 -27.09 8.73
N LYS A 436 -14.68 -27.85 8.50
CA LYS A 436 -13.76 -28.31 9.55
C LYS A 436 -13.08 -27.14 10.25
N ILE A 437 -12.57 -26.16 9.49
CA ILE A 437 -11.94 -24.97 10.04
C ILE A 437 -12.93 -24.18 10.89
N TYR A 438 -14.15 -23.96 10.38
CA TYR A 438 -15.19 -23.25 11.14
C TYR A 438 -15.56 -23.98 12.45
N ALA A 439 -15.83 -25.28 12.37
CA ALA A 439 -16.18 -26.08 13.55
C ALA A 439 -15.03 -26.10 14.57
N ALA A 440 -13.79 -26.30 14.13
CA ALA A 440 -12.61 -26.28 14.99
C ALA A 440 -12.48 -24.93 15.73
N ARG A 441 -12.59 -23.80 15.01
CA ARG A 441 -12.54 -22.47 15.62
C ARG A 441 -13.67 -22.24 16.63
N LYS A 442 -14.91 -22.61 16.28
CA LYS A 442 -16.07 -22.42 17.16
C LYS A 442 -15.91 -23.24 18.44
N LEU A 443 -15.42 -24.48 18.32
CA LEU A 443 -15.17 -25.39 19.43
C LEU A 443 -13.83 -25.14 20.16
N GLY A 444 -13.04 -24.16 19.75
CA GLY A 444 -11.78 -23.80 20.42
C GLY A 444 -10.66 -24.82 20.26
N LEU A 445 -10.69 -25.60 19.18
CA LEU A 445 -9.67 -26.58 18.84
C LEU A 445 -8.48 -25.90 18.15
N ASP A 446 -7.28 -26.41 18.42
CA ASP A 446 -6.07 -26.04 17.69
C ASP A 446 -6.09 -26.69 16.29
N GLU A 447 -6.09 -25.85 15.25
CA GLU A 447 -6.12 -26.26 13.85
C GLU A 447 -4.92 -27.13 13.45
N ASN A 448 -3.80 -27.05 14.18
CA ASN A 448 -2.56 -27.74 13.86
C ASN A 448 -2.47 -29.16 14.45
N LYS A 449 -3.40 -29.55 15.34
CA LYS A 449 -3.42 -30.92 15.87
C LYS A 449 -4.21 -31.80 14.91
N GLY A 450 -3.51 -32.65 14.15
CA GLY A 450 -4.11 -33.57 13.17
C GLY A 450 -5.21 -34.48 13.72
N GLU A 451 -5.18 -34.76 15.03
CA GLU A 451 -6.23 -35.49 15.77
C GLU A 451 -7.61 -34.83 15.64
N ASN A 452 -7.67 -33.50 15.62
CA ASN A 452 -8.93 -32.76 15.47
C ASN A 452 -9.55 -32.98 14.10
N LEU A 453 -8.73 -33.02 13.03
CA LEU A 453 -9.20 -33.26 11.67
C LEU A 453 -9.66 -34.69 11.43
N LEU A 454 -9.11 -35.66 12.16
CA LEU A 454 -9.55 -37.06 12.12
C LEU A 454 -10.96 -37.21 12.70
N LEU A 455 -11.26 -36.57 13.82
CA LEU A 455 -12.60 -36.58 14.43
C LEU A 455 -13.68 -36.08 13.44
N PHE A 456 -13.36 -35.05 12.66
CA PHE A 456 -14.31 -34.51 11.66
C PHE A 456 -14.47 -35.39 10.41
N ASN A 457 -13.57 -36.35 10.14
CA ASN A 457 -13.73 -37.28 9.03
C ASN A 457 -14.83 -38.32 9.30
N GLU A 458 -15.20 -38.51 10.56
CA GLU A 458 -16.26 -39.43 10.97
C GLU A 458 -17.67 -38.82 10.78
N VAL A 459 -17.75 -37.50 10.62
CA VAL A 459 -19.01 -36.79 10.44
C VAL A 459 -19.48 -36.94 8.99
N ARG A 460 -20.59 -37.65 8.83
CA ARG A 460 -21.32 -37.71 7.56
C ARG A 460 -22.43 -36.67 7.54
N THR A 461 -22.49 -35.87 6.49
CA THR A 461 -23.53 -34.85 6.32
C THR A 461 -23.73 -34.55 4.86
N SER A 462 -24.98 -34.39 4.42
CA SER A 462 -25.33 -33.87 3.10
C SER A 462 -25.59 -32.36 3.11
N PHE A 463 -25.49 -31.72 4.29
CA PHE A 463 -25.86 -30.33 4.49
C PHE A 463 -24.68 -29.37 4.29
N GLY A 464 -25.00 -28.11 4.03
CA GLY A 464 -24.04 -27.05 3.72
C GLY A 464 -23.50 -26.34 4.94
N LEU A 465 -22.63 -25.36 4.67
CA LEU A 465 -22.02 -24.47 5.65
C LEU A 465 -23.08 -23.78 6.53
N GLY A 466 -24.18 -23.30 5.93
CA GLY A 466 -25.28 -22.68 6.67
C GLY A 466 -25.89 -23.60 7.74
N ASN A 467 -26.13 -24.88 7.43
CA ASN A 467 -26.68 -25.84 8.40
C ASN A 467 -25.69 -26.10 9.53
N LEU A 468 -24.41 -26.30 9.23
CA LEU A 468 -23.38 -26.49 10.25
C LEU A 468 -23.31 -25.30 11.21
N HIS A 469 -23.39 -24.07 10.69
CA HIS A 469 -23.44 -22.85 11.49
C HIS A 469 -24.66 -22.84 12.43
N LEU A 470 -25.85 -23.10 11.89
CA LEU A 470 -27.08 -23.12 12.68
C LEU A 470 -27.08 -24.21 13.75
N VAL A 471 -26.64 -25.43 13.43
CA VAL A 471 -26.55 -26.54 14.38
C VAL A 471 -25.57 -26.25 15.51
N LEU A 472 -24.37 -25.77 15.20
CA LEU A 472 -23.38 -25.44 16.23
C LEU A 472 -23.86 -24.33 17.15
N ASN A 473 -24.49 -23.28 16.62
CA ASN A 473 -25.05 -22.22 17.43
C ASN A 473 -26.21 -22.73 18.29
N LEU A 474 -27.13 -23.50 17.71
CA LEU A 474 -28.27 -24.08 18.45
C LEU A 474 -27.81 -24.90 19.66
N LEU A 475 -26.79 -25.76 19.49
CA LEU A 475 -26.25 -26.57 20.60
C LEU A 475 -25.59 -25.71 21.68
N LEU A 476 -24.82 -24.70 21.29
CA LEU A 476 -24.16 -23.80 22.24
C LEU A 476 -25.19 -22.92 22.98
N ASP A 477 -26.19 -22.40 22.28
CA ASP A 477 -27.25 -21.55 22.83
C ASP A 477 -28.18 -22.32 23.77
N PHE A 478 -28.39 -23.62 23.50
CA PHE A 478 -29.11 -24.52 24.41
C PHE A 478 -28.33 -24.85 25.69
N GLY A 479 -27.04 -24.50 25.75
CA GLY A 479 -26.21 -24.63 26.96
C GLY A 479 -25.21 -25.79 26.95
N PHE A 480 -25.05 -26.52 25.84
CA PHE A 480 -24.03 -27.56 25.76
C PHE A 480 -22.62 -26.94 25.73
N THR A 481 -21.71 -27.54 26.48
CA THR A 481 -20.30 -27.17 26.46
C THR A 481 -19.63 -27.62 25.16
N LYS A 482 -18.57 -26.93 24.77
CA LYS A 482 -17.74 -27.30 23.60
C LYS A 482 -17.24 -28.75 23.69
N GLN A 483 -16.89 -29.21 24.90
CA GLN A 483 -16.43 -30.58 25.12
C GLN A 483 -17.54 -31.61 24.90
N GLN A 484 -18.78 -31.34 25.31
CA GLN A 484 -19.92 -32.21 25.05
C GLN A 484 -20.20 -32.34 23.54
N ILE A 485 -20.08 -31.24 22.80
CA ILE A 485 -20.19 -31.23 21.33
C ILE A 485 -19.08 -32.04 20.69
N LEU A 486 -17.85 -31.92 21.17
CA LEU A 486 -16.72 -32.71 20.67
C LEU A 486 -16.90 -34.21 20.92
N ASN A 487 -17.38 -34.57 22.10
CA ASN A 487 -17.66 -35.98 22.42
C ASN A 487 -18.72 -36.53 21.45
N GLY A 488 -19.79 -35.77 21.19
CA GLY A 488 -20.89 -36.17 20.30
C GLY A 488 -20.81 -35.60 18.88
N ILE A 489 -19.61 -35.47 18.29
CA ILE A 489 -19.39 -34.63 17.09
C ILE A 489 -20.26 -34.99 15.89
N GLN A 490 -20.72 -36.24 15.78
CA GLN A 490 -21.64 -36.69 14.73
C GLN A 490 -22.94 -35.89 14.68
N ILE A 491 -23.37 -35.27 15.78
CA ILE A 491 -24.59 -34.46 15.85
C ILE A 491 -24.57 -33.29 14.87
N ILE A 492 -23.39 -32.77 14.52
CA ILE A 492 -23.27 -31.62 13.62
C ILE A 492 -23.61 -31.99 12.17
N GLY A 493 -23.70 -33.29 11.86
CA GLY A 493 -24.10 -33.77 10.55
C GLY A 493 -25.61 -33.83 10.33
N PHE A 494 -26.43 -33.56 11.36
CA PHE A 494 -27.89 -33.59 11.31
C PHE A 494 -28.47 -32.28 10.76
N GLU A 495 -29.72 -32.33 10.28
CA GLU A 495 -30.45 -31.14 9.86
C GLU A 495 -30.83 -30.28 11.07
N HIS A 496 -30.68 -28.96 10.95
CA HIS A 496 -31.04 -28.01 12.00
C HIS A 496 -32.50 -28.12 12.45
N SER A 497 -33.44 -28.31 11.50
CA SER A 497 -34.88 -28.41 11.79
C SER A 497 -35.19 -29.61 12.71
N ILE A 498 -34.64 -30.78 12.39
CA ILE A 498 -34.80 -32.02 13.15
C ILE A 498 -34.16 -31.90 14.53
N LEU A 499 -32.94 -31.36 14.59
CA LEU A 499 -32.22 -31.17 15.85
C LEU A 499 -32.97 -30.22 16.79
N LYS A 500 -33.55 -29.15 16.25
CA LYS A 500 -34.34 -28.19 17.02
C LYS A 500 -35.56 -28.84 17.68
N VAL A 501 -36.33 -29.62 16.91
CA VAL A 501 -37.49 -30.35 17.44
C VAL A 501 -37.04 -31.33 18.53
N ALA A 502 -35.98 -32.09 18.27
CA ALA A 502 -35.47 -33.06 19.24
C ALA A 502 -34.99 -32.39 20.55
N LEU A 503 -34.39 -31.21 20.47
CA LEU A 503 -33.98 -30.44 21.66
C LEU A 503 -35.16 -29.89 22.46
N GLU A 504 -36.23 -29.47 21.78
CA GLU A 504 -37.46 -29.01 22.44
C GLU A 504 -38.18 -30.17 23.16
N GLU A 505 -38.12 -31.38 22.61
CA GLU A 505 -38.72 -32.59 23.19
C GLU A 505 -37.85 -33.24 24.28
N LEU A 506 -36.52 -33.07 24.22
CA LEU A 506 -35.56 -33.75 25.10
C LEU A 506 -35.90 -33.63 26.60
N PRO A 507 -36.25 -32.45 27.15
CA PRO A 507 -36.59 -32.30 28.57
C PRO A 507 -37.91 -32.98 28.98
N GLN A 508 -38.73 -33.40 28.01
CA GLN A 508 -40.01 -34.07 28.26
C GLN A 508 -39.91 -35.60 28.12
N MET A 509 -38.79 -36.11 27.60
CA MET A 509 -38.59 -37.54 27.43
C MET A 509 -38.30 -38.21 28.78
N VAL A 510 -38.99 -39.32 29.04
CA VAL A 510 -38.85 -40.09 30.29
C VAL A 510 -37.42 -40.59 30.43
N GLU A 511 -36.80 -41.03 29.33
CA GLU A 511 -35.44 -41.54 29.30
C GLU A 511 -34.37 -40.46 29.54
N ALA A 512 -34.73 -39.17 29.43
CA ALA A 512 -33.86 -38.04 29.69
C ALA A 512 -34.08 -37.43 31.09
N GLN A 513 -34.85 -38.08 31.96
CA GLN A 513 -35.04 -37.64 33.35
C GLN A 513 -34.05 -38.31 34.32
N PRO A 514 -33.54 -37.58 35.34
CA PRO A 514 -33.71 -36.14 35.55
C PRO A 514 -32.84 -35.32 34.59
N PHE A 515 -33.45 -34.34 33.93
CA PHE A 515 -32.83 -33.61 32.83
C PHE A 515 -31.57 -32.84 33.24
N ASP A 516 -31.56 -32.24 34.43
CA ASP A 516 -30.41 -31.46 34.93
C ASP A 516 -29.16 -32.31 35.13
N GLU A 517 -29.31 -33.57 35.58
CA GLU A 517 -28.18 -34.50 35.73
C GLU A 517 -27.64 -34.94 34.36
N TRP A 518 -28.54 -35.14 33.38
CA TRP A 518 -28.15 -35.44 32.01
C TRP A 518 -27.43 -34.28 31.34
N MET A 519 -27.86 -33.04 31.56
CA MET A 519 -27.17 -31.85 31.03
C MET A 519 -25.75 -31.69 31.59
N ALA A 520 -25.48 -32.18 32.80
CA ALA A 520 -24.14 -32.24 33.36
C ALA A 520 -23.26 -33.37 32.76
N ASN A 521 -23.85 -34.35 32.07
CA ASN A 521 -23.14 -35.50 31.54
C ASN A 521 -22.28 -35.12 30.32
N PRO A 522 -20.99 -35.48 30.27
CA PRO A 522 -20.11 -35.17 29.13
C PRO A 522 -20.54 -35.84 27.80
N TYR A 523 -21.41 -36.85 27.83
CA TYR A 523 -21.86 -37.62 26.66
C TYR A 523 -23.32 -37.38 26.28
N VAL A 524 -24.00 -36.41 26.89
CA VAL A 524 -25.44 -36.11 26.65
C VAL A 524 -25.81 -35.94 25.17
N ILE A 525 -24.89 -35.43 24.35
CA ILE A 525 -25.13 -35.25 22.91
C ILE A 525 -25.28 -36.58 22.16
N HIS A 526 -24.68 -37.68 22.65
CA HIS A 526 -24.91 -39.01 22.08
C HIS A 526 -26.34 -39.47 22.30
N LEU A 527 -26.92 -39.15 23.45
CA LEU A 527 -28.30 -39.47 23.77
C LEU A 527 -29.25 -38.72 22.83
N LEU A 528 -28.98 -37.43 22.59
CA LEU A 528 -29.69 -36.64 21.59
C LEU A 528 -29.57 -37.23 20.18
N ALA A 529 -28.35 -37.59 19.75
CA ALA A 529 -28.12 -38.23 18.46
C ALA A 529 -28.86 -39.58 18.34
N TYR A 530 -28.93 -40.34 19.43
CA TYR A 530 -29.68 -41.59 19.52
C TYR A 530 -31.18 -41.36 19.36
N PHE A 531 -31.77 -40.38 20.07
CA PHE A 531 -33.20 -40.08 19.94
C PHE A 531 -33.57 -39.65 18.55
N ILE A 532 -32.77 -38.79 17.92
CA ILE A 532 -33.03 -38.38 16.55
C ILE A 532 -33.00 -39.60 15.62
N LYS A 533 -31.96 -40.45 15.71
CA LYS A 533 -31.85 -41.66 14.88
C LYS A 533 -32.99 -42.66 15.13
N ARG A 534 -33.46 -42.80 16.37
CA ARG A 534 -34.58 -43.68 16.77
C ARG A 534 -35.91 -43.17 16.24
N ASN A 535 -36.15 -41.86 16.32
CA ASN A 535 -37.41 -41.24 15.94
C ASN A 535 -37.49 -40.94 14.44
N SER A 536 -36.36 -40.84 13.74
CA SER A 536 -36.32 -40.77 12.28
C SER A 536 -36.64 -42.15 11.68
N SER A 537 -37.93 -42.42 11.47
CA SER A 537 -38.41 -43.59 10.74
C SER A 537 -37.95 -43.50 9.26
N HIS A 538 -36.89 -44.23 8.93
CA HIS A 538 -36.31 -44.42 7.59
C HIS A 538 -35.86 -43.13 6.85
N HIS A 539 -34.57 -42.82 6.95
CA HIS A 539 -33.65 -42.51 5.83
C HIS A 539 -32.36 -41.88 6.38
N TRP A 540 -31.29 -42.68 6.44
CA TRP A 540 -29.90 -42.25 6.61
C TRP A 540 -29.05 -42.91 5.53
#